data_AF-A0A1F4YF51-F1
#
_entry.id   AF-A0A1F4YF51-F1
#
_cell.length_a   1.000
_cell.length_b   1.000
_cell.length_c   1.000
_cell.angle_alpha   90.00
_cell.angle_beta   90.00
_cell.angle_gamma   90.00
#
_symmetry.space_group_name_H-M   'P 1'
#
loop_
_entity.id
_entity.type
_entity.pdbx_description
1 polymer ?
#
loop_
_entity_poly.entity_id
_entity_poly.type
_entity_poly.pdbx_seq_one_letter_code
_entity_poly.pdbx_strand_id
1 'polypeptide(L)' 'MDKMRKMIKKGGWLFLAVPIGVDKVIWNAHRVYGGARLPLLLAGWRVLDTVGFDRSLLTVDLPGLDVIQPVFVLENT' A
#
# COMPACT_ATOMS: atom_id res chain seq x y z
N MET A 1 1.56 -8.85 -5.74
CA MET A 1 1.01 -7.92 -6.76
C MET A 1 1.41 -8.36 -8.18
N ASP A 2 1.52 -9.67 -8.40
CA ASP A 2 2.26 -10.21 -9.54
C ASP A 2 1.50 -10.10 -10.85
N LYS A 3 0.16 -10.20 -10.79
CA LYS A 3 -0.69 -9.99 -11.97
C LYS A 3 -0.54 -8.57 -12.51
N MET A 4 -0.48 -7.56 -11.64
CA MET A 4 -0.31 -6.17 -12.05
C MET A 4 1.06 -5.93 -12.70
N ARG A 5 2.14 -6.53 -12.16
CA ARG A 5 3.48 -6.48 -12.80
C ARG A 5 3.53 -7.11 -14.19
N LYS A 6 2.65 -8.08 -14.47
CA LYS A 6 2.53 -8.70 -15.81
C LYS A 6 1.72 -7.84 -16.80
N MET A 7 0.83 -6.98 -16.29
CA MET A 7 -0.02 -6.11 -17.12
C MET A 7 0.65 -4.77 -17.44
N ILE A 8 1.44 -4.24 -16.51
CA ILE A 8 2.16 -2.98 -16.67
C ILE A 8 3.50 -3.28 -17.35
N LYS A 9 3.87 -2.51 -18.39
CA LYS A 9 5.17 -2.67 -19.07
C LYS A 9 6.34 -2.44 -18.10
N LYS A 10 7.52 -2.98 -18.41
CA LYS A 10 8.76 -2.64 -17.69
C LYS A 10 9.04 -1.13 -17.77
N GLY A 11 9.45 -0.55 -16.64
CA GLY A 11 9.56 0.90 -16.44
C GLY A 11 8.21 1.64 -16.36
N GLY A 12 7.08 0.92 -16.47
CA GLY A 12 5.74 1.50 -16.32
C GLY A 12 5.39 1.76 -14.86
N TRP A 13 4.52 2.75 -14.65
CA TRP A 13 4.17 3.23 -13.32
C TRP A 13 2.80 2.73 -12.86
N LEU A 14 2.66 2.56 -11.55
CA LEU A 14 1.44 2.23 -10.84
C LEU A 14 1.26 3.20 -9.67
N PHE A 15 0.14 3.90 -9.64
CA PHE A 15 -0.27 4.72 -8.50
C PHE A 15 -1.20 3.88 -7.64
N LEU A 16 -0.78 3.57 -6.42
CA LEU A 16 -1.49 2.67 -5.52
C LEU A 16 -1.91 3.41 -4.25
N ALA A 17 -3.21 3.57 -4.03
CA ALA A 17 -3.78 4.03 -2.78
C ALA A 17 -4.37 2.84 -2.02
N VAL A 18 -3.92 2.61 -0.78
CA VAL A 18 -4.43 1.54 0.09
C VAL A 18 -4.49 1.98 1.54
N PRO A 19 -5.37 1.41 2.37
CA PRO A 19 -5.42 1.67 3.81
C PRO A 19 -4.11 1.30 4.51
N ILE A 20 -3.56 2.25 5.27
CA ILE A 20 -2.34 2.09 6.08
C ILE A 20 -2.66 2.31 7.56
N GLY A 21 -1.97 1.58 8.45
CA GLY A 21 -2.22 1.58 9.90
C GLY A 21 -1.65 0.33 10.55
N VAL A 22 -2.07 0.01 11.78
CA VAL A 22 -1.78 -1.31 12.37
C VAL A 22 -2.36 -2.42 11.50
N ASP A 23 -1.59 -3.49 11.27
CA ASP A 23 -1.98 -4.61 10.41
C ASP A 23 -3.29 -5.27 10.87
N LYS A 24 -4.35 -5.16 10.05
CA LYS A 24 -5.65 -5.79 10.35
C LYS A 24 -6.49 -6.06 9.12
N VAL A 25 -7.57 -6.80 9.33
CA VAL A 25 -8.62 -7.04 8.35
C VAL A 25 -9.90 -6.44 8.92
N ILE A 26 -10.49 -5.50 8.20
CA ILE A 26 -11.84 -5.03 8.50
C ILE A 26 -12.80 -5.97 7.77
N TRP A 27 -13.56 -6.74 8.54
CA TRP A 27 -14.45 -7.78 8.01
C TRP A 27 -15.37 -7.22 6.92
N ASN A 28 -15.43 -7.92 5.78
CA ASN A 28 -16.24 -7.58 4.62
C ASN A 28 -16.01 -6.16 4.02
N ALA A 29 -14.88 -5.51 4.31
CA ALA A 29 -14.55 -4.20 3.74
C ALA A 29 -13.18 -4.20 3.07
N HIS A 30 -12.10 -4.14 3.85
CA HIS A 30 -10.75 -4.00 3.32
C HIS A 30 -9.68 -4.51 4.28
N ARG A 31 -8.43 -4.49 3.84
CA ARG A 31 -7.26 -4.75 4.68
C ARG A 31 -6.54 -3.45 4.97
N VAL A 32 -6.02 -3.32 6.18
CA VAL A 32 -5.08 -2.27 6.55
C VAL A 32 -3.67 -2.87 6.49
N TYR A 33 -2.80 -2.23 5.71
CA TYR A 33 -1.43 -2.68 5.46
C TYR A 33 -0.50 -1.94 6.40
N GLY A 34 -0.07 -2.64 7.45
CA GLY A 34 0.88 -2.12 8.43
C GLY A 34 2.30 -2.56 8.17
N GLY A 35 3.13 -2.47 9.21
CA GLY A 35 4.58 -2.74 9.11
C GLY A 35 4.91 -4.14 8.58
N ALA A 36 4.06 -5.14 8.82
CA ALA A 36 4.28 -6.50 8.33
C ALA A 36 3.75 -6.70 6.89
N ARG A 37 2.57 -6.18 6.55
CA ARG A 37 1.94 -6.47 5.26
C ARG A 37 2.28 -5.49 4.16
N LEU A 38 2.58 -4.23 4.48
CA LEU A 38 2.91 -3.22 3.46
C LEU A 38 4.15 -3.62 2.64
N PRO A 39 5.28 -4.05 3.24
CA PRO A 39 6.44 -4.49 2.45
C PRO A 39 6.13 -5.66 1.52
N LEU A 40 5.26 -6.59 1.95
CA LEU A 40 4.83 -7.74 1.14
C LEU A 40 3.94 -7.32 -0.03
N LEU A 41 3.07 -6.32 0.17
CA LEU A 41 2.24 -5.77 -0.90
C LEU A 41 3.08 -5.12 -1.99
N LEU A 42 4.09 -4.34 -1.58
CA LEU A 42 5.00 -3.59 -2.45
C LEU A 42 6.13 -4.44 -3.03
N ALA A 43 6.28 -5.70 -2.59
CA ALA A 43 7.35 -6.58 -3.03
C ALA A 43 7.42 -6.72 -4.57
N GLY A 44 8.62 -6.53 -5.10
CA GLY A 44 8.91 -6.58 -6.54
C GLY A 44 8.54 -5.31 -7.31
N TRP A 45 8.16 -4.23 -6.63
CA TRP A 45 8.05 -2.89 -7.21
C TRP A 45 9.15 -2.00 -6.66
N ARG A 46 9.62 -1.04 -7.47
CA ARG A 46 10.46 0.05 -6.99
C ARG A 46 9.55 1.19 -6.53
N VAL A 47 9.62 1.57 -5.26
CA VAL A 47 8.89 2.73 -4.75
C VAL A 47 9.64 3.98 -5.20
N LEU A 48 9.01 4.80 -6.03
CA LEU A 48 9.58 6.06 -6.54
C LEU A 48 9.26 7.23 -5.63
N ASP A 49 8.03 7.30 -5.15
CA ASP A 49 7.55 8.40 -4.31
C ASP A 49 6.33 7.97 -3.47
N THR A 50 6.01 8.75 -2.45
CA THR A 50 4.81 8.58 -1.64
C THR A 50 4.16 9.92 -1.31
N VAL A 51 2.85 10.03 -1.51
CA VAL A 51 2.07 11.24 -1.20
C VAL A 51 1.17 10.97 -0.01
N GLY A 52 1.33 11.76 1.06
CA GLY A 52 0.55 11.63 2.30
C GLY A 52 0.94 10.44 3.19
N PHE A 53 2.02 9.71 2.85
CA PHE A 53 2.55 8.64 3.68
C PHE A 53 3.59 9.20 4.65
N ASP A 54 3.41 8.91 5.93
CA ASP A 54 4.45 9.02 6.93
C ASP A 54 4.58 7.70 7.69
N ARG A 55 5.80 7.33 8.08
CA ARG A 55 6.05 6.03 8.72
C ARG A 55 5.33 5.91 10.07
N SER A 56 5.07 7.02 10.77
CA SER A 56 4.30 7.02 12.02
C SER A 56 2.85 6.56 11.82
N LEU A 57 2.31 6.65 10.59
CA LEU A 57 0.98 6.14 10.28
C LEU A 57 0.88 4.63 10.50
N LEU A 58 1.98 3.88 10.41
CA LEU A 58 1.99 2.43 10.63
C LEU A 58 1.71 2.03 12.09
N THR A 59 1.80 2.97 13.04
CA THR A 59 1.44 2.74 14.44
C THR A 59 0.04 3.25 14.79
N VAL A 60 -0.65 3.89 13.83
CA VAL A 60 -1.99 4.43 14.05
C VAL A 60 -3.03 3.31 13.89
N ASP A 61 -3.88 3.17 14.90
CA ASP A 61 -4.99 2.22 14.91
C ASP A 61 -6.33 2.97 14.90
N LEU A 62 -6.83 3.30 13.71
CA LEU A 62 -8.13 3.96 13.55
C LEU A 62 -9.28 2.94 13.55
N PRO A 63 -10.41 3.22 14.21
CA PRO A 63 -11.52 2.27 14.32
C PRO A 63 -12.33 2.15 13.01
N GLY A 64 -12.90 0.97 12.79
CA GLY A 64 -13.93 0.75 11.76
C GLY A 64 -13.46 1.01 10.32
N LEU A 65 -14.13 1.95 9.65
CA LEU A 65 -13.88 2.34 8.25
C LEU A 65 -12.97 3.57 8.12
N ASP A 66 -12.60 4.20 9.23
CA ASP A 66 -11.69 5.34 9.21
C ASP A 66 -10.28 4.83 8.92
N VAL A 67 -9.78 5.10 7.73
CA VAL A 67 -8.44 4.70 7.31
C VAL A 67 -7.81 5.76 6.44
N ILE A 68 -6.50 5.94 6.61
CA ILE A 68 -5.71 6.84 5.78
C ILE A 68 -5.18 6.04 4.59
N GLN A 69 -5.36 6.59 3.39
CA GLN A 69 -4.95 5.95 2.13
C GLN A 69 -3.98 6.84 1.37
N PRO A 70 -2.69 6.86 1.78
CA PRO A 70 -1.68 7.57 1.01
C PRO A 70 -1.45 6.90 -0.34
N VAL A 71 -0.87 7.65 -1.27
CA VAL A 71 -0.56 7.15 -2.62
C VAL A 71 0.89 6.74 -2.67
N PHE A 72 1.15 5.50 -3.08
CA PHE A 72 2.49 5.01 -3.43
C PHE A 72 2.66 5.08 -4.95
N VAL A 73 3.72 5.75 -5.40
CA VAL A 73 4.12 5.77 -6.80
C VAL A 73 5.13 4.66 -7.01
N LEU A 74 4.74 3.64 -7.76
CA LEU A 74 5.48 2.40 -7.94
C LEU A 74 5.92 2.24 -9.40
N GLU A 75 7.10 1.68 -9.62
CA GLU A 75 7.60 1.34 -10.94
C GLU A 75 7.83 -0.17 -11.08
N ASN A 76 7.43 -0.70 -12.24
CA ASN A 76 7.67 -2.09 -12.60
C ASN A 76 9.11 -2.30 -13.12
N THR A 77 9.98 -2.82 -12.27
CA THR A 77 11.36 -3.23 -12.62
C THR A 77 11.37 -4.55 -13.36
#